data_AF-A0A8T3UGA3-F1
#
_entry.id   AF-A0A8T3UGA3-F1
#
_cell.length_a   1.000
_cell.length_b   1.000
_cell.length_c   1.000
_cell.angle_alpha   90.00
_cell.angle_beta   90.00
_cell.angle_gamma   90.00
#
_symmetry.space_group_name_H-M   'P 1'
#
loop_
_entity.id
_entity.type
_entity.pdbx_description
1 polymer ?
#
loop_
_entity_poly.entity_id
_entity_poly.type
_entity_poly.pdbx_seq_one_letter_code
_entity_poly.pdbx_strand_id
1 'polypeptide(L)'
;MAYFHDNLRYHEDTKVKRAISKDDIDFLKALQKERNTQDNCETADVRTWVIKDRDDTVTEEGHEDYYLLYDSENCNNLDLRDIYDILKALEFETDYYTGELVIENLNFENDVITFTYFGRKSSISKDNNNKDSIAIKGVCVGELISFFNDNFYEIVRVNMIVGWKHQFCFLTQKAAENYLKRKGHNHSKDAHTYCICTYEDPEIAKLMDIIESTDWDSVNTTKITEDKEFVHNTILTACELALKYCNTYAGDDEELPFNEQDIKDIKLLRKLEIERG
;
A
#
# COMPACT_ATOMS: atom_id res chain seq x y z
N MET A 1 -8.48 -23.55 -18.21
CA MET A 1 -9.37 -24.22 -17.22
C MET A 1 -8.99 -23.66 -15.86
N ALA A 2 -9.96 -23.19 -15.07
CA ALA A 2 -9.67 -22.62 -13.75
C ALA A 2 -9.20 -23.71 -12.79
N TYR A 3 -8.23 -23.39 -11.93
CA TYR A 3 -7.76 -24.24 -10.86
C TYR A 3 -8.57 -23.95 -9.60
N PHE A 4 -9.10 -24.99 -8.95
CA PHE A 4 -9.88 -24.87 -7.72
C PHE A 4 -9.15 -25.58 -6.59
N HIS A 5 -9.26 -25.05 -5.37
CA HIS A 5 -8.75 -25.74 -4.19
C HIS A 5 -9.71 -26.87 -3.79
N ASP A 6 -9.25 -28.12 -3.83
CA ASP A 6 -10.07 -29.29 -3.49
C ASP A 6 -10.32 -29.46 -1.97
N ASN A 7 -9.55 -28.77 -1.12
CA ASN A 7 -9.53 -28.97 0.33
C ASN A 7 -9.55 -27.65 1.10
N LEU A 8 -10.54 -26.78 0.84
CA LEU A 8 -10.77 -25.60 1.69
C LEU A 8 -11.06 -26.07 3.13
N ARG A 9 -10.21 -25.64 4.08
CA ARG A 9 -10.34 -25.97 5.51
C ARG A 9 -10.75 -24.73 6.27
N TYR A 10 -11.84 -24.84 7.01
CA TYR A 10 -12.28 -23.83 7.95
C TYR A 10 -11.74 -24.16 9.34
N HIS A 11 -11.28 -23.14 10.05
CA HIS A 11 -10.94 -23.26 11.48
C HIS A 11 -12.14 -22.81 12.33
N GLU A 12 -12.21 -23.30 13.56
CA GLU A 12 -13.19 -22.83 14.54
C GLU A 12 -12.97 -21.33 14.82
N ASP A 13 -14.07 -20.58 14.86
CA ASP A 13 -14.03 -19.15 15.19
C ASP A 13 -13.84 -18.96 16.70
N THR A 14 -12.59 -18.83 17.11
CA THR A 14 -12.19 -18.61 18.51
C THR A 14 -12.13 -17.13 18.88
N LYS A 15 -12.52 -16.21 17.98
CA LYS A 15 -12.43 -14.76 18.26
C LYS A 15 -13.51 -14.33 19.24
N VAL A 16 -13.09 -13.79 20.37
CA VAL A 16 -13.97 -13.16 21.37
C VAL A 16 -14.74 -12.00 20.73
N LYS A 17 -16.07 -12.05 20.82
CA LYS A 17 -16.97 -11.01 20.29
C LYS A 17 -17.09 -9.88 21.31
N ARG A 18 -17.07 -8.63 20.84
CA ARG A 18 -17.31 -7.44 21.66
C ARG A 18 -18.42 -6.60 21.08
N ALA A 19 -19.06 -5.78 21.92
CA ALA A 19 -19.98 -4.77 21.44
C ALA A 19 -19.25 -3.72 20.60
N ILE A 20 -19.97 -3.10 19.66
CA ILE A 20 -19.47 -1.96 18.91
C ILE A 20 -19.21 -0.80 19.88
N SER A 21 -18.00 -0.23 19.81
CA SER A 21 -17.61 0.90 20.65
C SER A 21 -17.97 2.22 19.97
N LYS A 22 -17.88 3.31 20.74
CA LYS A 22 -17.97 4.66 20.16
C LYS A 22 -16.86 4.91 19.13
N ASP A 23 -15.64 4.46 19.41
CA ASP A 23 -14.50 4.60 18.50
C ASP A 23 -14.72 3.84 17.18
N ASP A 24 -15.37 2.66 17.22
CA ASP A 24 -15.71 1.93 15.99
C ASP A 24 -16.73 2.72 15.15
N ILE A 25 -17.76 3.26 15.79
CA ILE A 25 -18.78 4.10 15.13
C ILE A 25 -18.12 5.33 14.51
N ASP A 26 -17.23 6.00 15.25
CA ASP A 26 -16.55 7.19 14.77
C ASP A 26 -15.59 6.86 13.60
N PHE A 27 -14.90 5.73 13.66
CA PHE A 27 -14.13 5.20 12.55
C PHE A 27 -15.01 4.92 11.31
N LEU A 28 -16.13 4.22 11.49
CA LEU A 28 -17.05 3.86 10.39
C LEU A 28 -17.66 5.09 9.74
N LYS A 29 -18.03 6.12 10.52
CA LYS A 29 -18.47 7.41 9.99
C LYS A 29 -17.40 8.13 9.18
N ALA A 30 -16.16 8.14 9.68
CA ALA A 30 -15.05 8.75 8.95
C ALA A 30 -14.78 8.01 7.62
N LEU A 31 -14.84 6.68 7.65
CA LEU A 31 -14.70 5.84 6.46
C LEU A 31 -15.85 6.04 5.47
N GLN A 32 -17.10 6.06 5.95
CA GLN A 32 -18.30 6.33 5.15
C GLN A 32 -18.16 7.68 4.44
N LYS A 33 -17.81 8.73 5.18
CA LYS A 33 -17.60 10.07 4.60
C LYS A 33 -16.53 10.04 3.50
N GLU A 34 -15.36 9.47 3.79
CA GLU A 34 -14.28 9.36 2.81
C GLU A 34 -14.75 8.61 1.54
N ARG A 35 -15.45 7.48 1.70
CA ARG A 35 -15.90 6.66 0.56
C ARG A 35 -17.00 7.31 -0.27
N ASN A 36 -17.91 8.04 0.36
CA ASN A 36 -19.00 8.73 -0.32
C ASN A 36 -18.52 10.00 -1.06
N THR A 37 -17.34 10.54 -0.72
CA THR A 37 -16.83 11.80 -1.29
C THR A 37 -15.57 11.67 -2.16
N GLN A 38 -14.86 10.54 -2.12
CA GLN A 38 -13.70 10.32 -2.99
C GLN A 38 -14.12 10.29 -4.46
N ASP A 39 -13.18 10.65 -5.35
CA ASP A 39 -13.38 10.59 -6.80
C ASP A 39 -13.72 9.15 -7.23
N ASN A 40 -14.56 9.01 -8.25
CA ASN A 40 -14.90 7.73 -8.83
C ASN A 40 -13.95 7.32 -9.96
N CYS A 41 -13.12 8.23 -10.48
CA CYS A 41 -12.21 7.97 -11.59
C CYS A 41 -12.87 7.23 -12.75
N GLU A 42 -14.12 7.62 -13.09
CA GLU A 42 -14.95 6.99 -14.13
C GLU A 42 -15.24 5.50 -13.91
N THR A 43 -14.99 5.00 -12.69
CA THR A 43 -15.17 3.60 -12.30
C THR A 43 -16.49 3.40 -11.57
N ALA A 44 -17.24 2.37 -11.97
CA ALA A 44 -18.51 2.00 -11.34
C ALA A 44 -18.31 1.49 -9.90
N ASP A 45 -19.34 1.62 -9.07
CA ASP A 45 -19.38 0.95 -7.77
C ASP A 45 -19.44 -0.57 -7.94
N VAL A 46 -18.79 -1.37 -7.09
CA VAL A 46 -18.12 -1.01 -5.83
C VAL A 46 -16.65 -0.63 -6.02
N ARG A 47 -16.30 0.62 -5.69
CA ARG A 47 -14.94 1.16 -5.84
C ARG A 47 -13.99 0.70 -4.73
N THR A 48 -12.89 0.08 -5.12
CA THR A 48 -11.73 -0.18 -4.27
C THR A 48 -10.45 0.30 -4.95
N TRP A 49 -9.37 0.40 -4.17
CA TRP A 49 -8.10 0.97 -4.61
C TRP A 49 -6.98 -0.05 -4.48
N VAL A 50 -6.11 -0.10 -5.46
CA VAL A 50 -4.93 -0.96 -5.49
C VAL A 50 -3.69 -0.13 -5.76
N ILE A 51 -2.51 -0.72 -5.54
CA ILE A 51 -1.28 -0.19 -6.11
C ILE A 51 -1.10 -0.83 -7.48
N LYS A 52 -1.13 0.00 -8.53
CA LYS A 52 -0.73 -0.43 -9.87
C LYS A 52 0.77 -0.20 -9.98
N ASP A 53 1.51 -1.29 -10.03
CA ASP A 53 2.96 -1.30 -10.07
C ASP A 53 3.45 -1.91 -11.38
N ARG A 54 4.63 -1.49 -11.80
CA ARG A 54 5.27 -1.96 -13.03
C ARG A 54 5.85 -3.36 -12.80
N ASP A 55 5.68 -4.21 -13.80
CA ASP A 55 6.07 -5.63 -13.76
C ASP A 55 6.48 -6.11 -15.15
N ASP A 56 7.46 -5.41 -15.72
CA ASP A 56 7.92 -5.67 -17.08
C ASP A 56 8.53 -7.07 -17.20
N THR A 57 8.29 -7.72 -18.34
CA THR A 57 8.71 -9.10 -18.58
C THR A 57 9.53 -9.22 -19.85
N VAL A 58 10.46 -10.17 -19.86
CA VAL A 58 11.28 -10.46 -21.04
C VAL A 58 10.42 -11.12 -22.12
N THR A 59 10.67 -10.76 -23.38
CA THR A 59 9.98 -11.32 -24.55
C THR A 59 10.96 -11.66 -25.68
N GLU A 60 10.44 -12.31 -26.72
CA GLU A 60 11.17 -12.58 -27.96
C GLU A 60 11.29 -11.31 -28.83
N GLU A 61 12.29 -11.28 -29.71
CA GLU A 61 12.47 -10.19 -30.67
C GLU A 61 11.29 -10.07 -31.64
N GLY A 62 10.84 -8.84 -31.89
CA GLY A 62 9.69 -8.51 -32.71
C GLY A 62 8.37 -8.39 -31.93
N HIS A 63 8.40 -8.64 -30.62
CA HIS A 63 7.22 -8.58 -29.73
C HIS A 63 7.39 -7.59 -28.58
N GLU A 64 8.50 -6.85 -28.55
CA GLU A 64 8.84 -5.93 -27.48
C GLU A 64 8.18 -4.55 -27.59
N ASP A 65 7.84 -3.99 -26.43
CA ASP A 65 7.50 -2.57 -26.30
C ASP A 65 8.75 -1.70 -26.23
N TYR A 66 9.86 -2.26 -25.74
CA TYR A 66 11.18 -1.64 -25.71
C TYR A 66 12.30 -2.66 -25.53
N TYR A 67 13.53 -2.23 -25.75
CA TYR A 67 14.70 -3.02 -25.39
C TYR A 67 15.69 -2.21 -24.56
N LEU A 68 16.54 -2.93 -23.83
CA LEU A 68 17.66 -2.37 -23.08
C LEU A 68 18.93 -3.15 -23.40
N LEU A 69 20.08 -2.56 -23.06
CA LEU A 69 21.35 -3.28 -23.02
C LEU A 69 21.56 -3.78 -21.59
N TYR A 70 21.92 -5.04 -21.46
CA TYR A 70 22.17 -5.71 -20.20
C TYR A 70 23.60 -6.24 -20.17
N ASP A 71 24.31 -5.94 -19.10
CA ASP A 71 25.60 -6.53 -18.81
C ASP A 71 25.38 -7.84 -18.05
N SER A 72 25.63 -8.97 -18.70
CA SER A 72 25.43 -10.29 -18.10
C SER A 72 26.49 -10.66 -17.07
N GLU A 73 27.68 -10.06 -17.15
CA GLU A 73 28.74 -10.28 -16.17
C GLU A 73 28.38 -9.59 -14.84
N ASN A 74 28.00 -8.32 -14.91
CA ASN A 74 27.66 -7.51 -13.73
C ASN A 74 26.19 -7.58 -13.31
N CYS A 75 25.38 -8.29 -14.08
CA CYS A 75 23.96 -8.54 -13.83
C CYS A 75 23.09 -7.28 -13.71
N ASN A 76 23.38 -6.23 -14.49
CA ASN A 76 22.66 -4.96 -14.45
C ASN A 76 22.23 -4.46 -15.83
N ASN A 77 21.12 -3.72 -15.86
CA ASN A 77 20.73 -2.95 -17.03
C ASN A 77 21.65 -1.75 -17.17
N LEU A 78 22.10 -1.47 -18.38
CA LEU A 78 22.95 -0.31 -18.68
C LEU A 78 22.09 0.93 -18.91
N ASP A 79 22.38 1.99 -18.17
CA ASP A 79 21.88 3.32 -18.49
C ASP A 79 22.82 4.06 -19.47
N LEU A 80 22.47 5.31 -19.83
CA LEU A 80 23.30 6.09 -20.77
C LEU A 80 24.69 6.40 -20.20
N ARG A 81 24.80 6.56 -18.88
CA ARG A 81 26.08 6.83 -18.24
C ARG A 81 26.96 5.60 -18.28
N ASP A 82 26.40 4.43 -17.98
CA ASP A 82 27.12 3.15 -18.07
C ASP A 82 27.65 2.92 -19.49
N ILE A 83 26.80 3.12 -20.51
CA ILE A 83 27.19 2.99 -21.92
C ILE A 83 28.30 3.99 -22.29
N TYR A 84 28.19 5.24 -21.84
CA TYR A 84 29.23 6.24 -22.09
C TYR A 84 30.56 5.86 -21.45
N ASP A 85 30.54 5.37 -20.21
CA ASP A 85 31.76 4.99 -19.50
C ASP A 85 32.44 3.78 -20.17
N ILE A 86 31.67 2.83 -20.72
CA ILE A 86 32.20 1.74 -21.57
C ILE A 86 32.83 2.31 -22.85
N LEU A 87 32.11 3.15 -23.59
CA LEU A 87 32.64 3.77 -24.82
C LEU A 87 33.91 4.59 -24.56
N LYS A 88 33.97 5.25 -23.40
CA LYS A 88 35.12 6.05 -22.99
C LYS A 88 36.32 5.17 -22.65
N ALA A 89 36.11 4.02 -22.02
CA ALA A 89 37.18 3.05 -21.78
C ALA A 89 37.77 2.50 -23.08
N LEU A 90 36.96 2.45 -24.15
CA LEU A 90 37.34 1.93 -25.47
C LEU A 90 37.73 3.03 -26.48
N GLU A 91 37.93 4.28 -26.06
CA GLU A 91 38.14 5.42 -26.98
C GLU A 91 39.46 5.36 -27.77
N PHE A 92 40.41 4.53 -27.34
CA PHE A 92 41.70 4.33 -27.99
C PHE A 92 41.79 2.99 -28.74
N GLU A 93 40.70 2.22 -28.77
CA GLU A 93 40.67 0.97 -29.52
C GLU A 93 40.76 1.24 -31.02
N THR A 94 41.59 0.43 -31.68
CA THR A 94 41.86 0.56 -33.12
C THR A 94 41.46 -0.70 -33.85
N ASP A 95 40.99 -0.54 -35.07
CA ASP A 95 40.77 -1.67 -35.97
C ASP A 95 42.10 -2.32 -36.31
N TYR A 96 42.17 -3.65 -36.17
CA TYR A 96 43.41 -4.40 -36.39
C TYR A 96 43.95 -4.28 -37.81
N TYR A 97 43.08 -4.14 -38.81
CA TYR A 97 43.47 -4.13 -40.23
C TYR A 97 43.77 -2.73 -40.75
N THR A 98 43.01 -1.73 -40.32
CA THR A 98 43.20 -0.34 -40.80
C THR A 98 44.08 0.49 -39.87
N GLY A 99 44.17 0.13 -38.59
CA GLY A 99 44.84 0.92 -37.56
C GLY A 99 44.11 2.21 -37.21
N GLU A 100 42.88 2.40 -37.71
CA GLU A 100 42.05 3.57 -37.43
C GLU A 100 41.31 3.37 -36.11
N LEU A 101 41.05 4.47 -35.39
CA LEU A 101 40.24 4.44 -34.18
C LEU A 101 38.83 3.95 -34.51
N VAL A 102 38.31 3.02 -33.71
CA VAL A 102 36.94 2.52 -33.87
C VAL A 102 35.93 3.59 -33.45
N ILE A 103 36.25 4.33 -32.38
CA ILE A 103 35.44 5.41 -31.83
C ILE A 103 36.24 6.71 -31.87
N GLU A 104 35.65 7.76 -32.45
CA GLU A 104 36.21 9.11 -32.45
C GLU A 104 35.17 10.13 -32.00
N ASN A 105 35.63 11.31 -31.56
CA ASN A 105 34.76 12.44 -31.20
C ASN A 105 33.67 12.10 -30.17
N LEU A 106 33.98 11.23 -29.21
CA LEU A 106 33.07 10.82 -28.14
C LEU A 106 32.72 12.02 -27.24
N ASN A 107 31.44 12.27 -27.06
CA ASN A 107 30.91 13.31 -26.19
C ASN A 107 29.60 12.86 -25.54
N PHE A 108 29.31 13.39 -24.35
CA PHE A 108 28.04 13.15 -23.65
C PHE A 108 27.50 14.43 -23.04
N GLU A 109 26.43 14.95 -23.65
CA GLU A 109 25.76 16.18 -23.25
C GLU A 109 24.25 16.04 -23.41
N ASN A 110 23.48 16.62 -22.49
CA ASN A 110 22.01 16.64 -22.53
C ASN A 110 21.37 15.25 -22.73
N ASP A 111 21.88 14.23 -22.01
CA ASP A 111 21.42 12.83 -22.11
C ASP A 111 21.53 12.23 -23.53
N VAL A 112 22.49 12.71 -24.32
CA VAL A 112 22.81 12.17 -25.64
C VAL A 112 24.31 11.92 -25.74
N ILE A 113 24.67 10.68 -26.02
CA ILE A 113 26.03 10.29 -26.39
C ILE A 113 26.16 10.50 -27.90
N THR A 114 27.20 11.21 -28.33
CA THR A 114 27.53 11.36 -29.75
C THR A 114 28.95 10.93 -29.99
N PHE A 115 29.18 10.20 -31.09
CA PHE A 115 30.50 9.71 -31.47
C PHE A 115 30.54 9.43 -32.97
N THR A 116 31.72 9.14 -33.48
CA THR A 116 31.94 8.64 -34.83
C THR A 116 32.38 7.19 -34.72
N TYR A 117 31.63 6.28 -35.34
CA TYR A 117 31.88 4.84 -35.36
C TYR A 117 32.28 4.44 -36.77
N PHE A 118 33.53 4.04 -36.99
CA PHE A 118 34.08 3.77 -38.34
C PHE A 118 33.73 4.87 -39.37
N GLY A 119 34.02 6.12 -39.03
CA GLY A 119 33.73 7.29 -39.89
C GLY A 119 32.24 7.68 -39.99
N ARG A 120 31.32 6.95 -39.34
CA ARG A 120 29.87 7.25 -39.34
C ARG A 120 29.45 7.96 -38.06
N LYS A 121 28.81 9.12 -38.20
CA LYS A 121 28.23 9.84 -37.06
C LYS A 121 27.12 9.00 -36.43
N SER A 122 27.29 8.72 -35.15
CA SER A 122 26.41 7.87 -34.36
C SER A 122 26.00 8.56 -33.07
N SER A 123 24.84 8.16 -32.53
CA SER A 123 24.33 8.70 -31.28
C SER A 123 23.52 7.68 -30.50
N ILE A 124 23.57 7.77 -29.18
CA ILE A 124 22.79 6.96 -28.24
C ILE A 124 22.06 7.91 -27.29
N SER A 125 20.75 7.74 -27.14
CA SER A 125 19.91 8.53 -26.22
C SER A 125 18.80 7.67 -25.65
N LYS A 126 18.02 8.20 -24.70
CA LYS A 126 16.71 7.62 -24.42
C LYS A 126 15.81 7.72 -25.65
N ASP A 127 14.95 6.73 -25.85
CA ASP A 127 13.94 6.81 -26.91
C ASP A 127 12.87 7.83 -26.52
N ASN A 128 12.48 8.66 -27.49
CA ASN A 128 11.44 9.67 -27.31
C ASN A 128 10.04 9.04 -27.19
N ASN A 129 9.83 7.88 -27.80
CA ASN A 129 8.57 7.15 -27.77
C ASN A 129 8.42 6.33 -26.48
N ASN A 130 9.54 5.79 -25.96
CA ASN A 130 9.57 5.04 -24.72
C ASN A 130 10.84 5.37 -23.93
N LYS A 131 10.72 6.16 -22.86
CA LYS A 131 11.86 6.64 -22.06
C LYS A 131 12.64 5.52 -21.34
N ASP A 132 12.10 4.32 -21.25
CA ASP A 132 12.81 3.18 -20.69
C ASP A 132 13.66 2.45 -21.75
N SER A 133 13.37 2.68 -23.04
CA SER A 133 14.19 2.22 -24.16
C SER A 133 15.40 3.12 -24.42
N ILE A 134 16.33 2.58 -25.20
CA ILE A 134 17.49 3.29 -25.75
C ILE A 134 17.32 3.40 -27.26
N ALA A 135 17.58 4.58 -27.81
CA ALA A 135 17.61 4.82 -29.25
C ALA A 135 19.06 4.92 -29.72
N ILE A 136 19.44 4.06 -30.66
CA ILE A 136 20.78 4.04 -31.29
C ILE A 136 20.64 4.42 -32.76
N LYS A 137 21.42 5.40 -33.21
CA LYS A 137 21.43 5.90 -34.60
C LYS A 137 22.84 5.92 -35.14
N GLY A 138 23.00 5.70 -36.44
CA GLY A 138 24.29 5.74 -37.14
C GLY A 138 25.10 4.43 -37.10
N VAL A 139 24.80 3.56 -36.13
CA VAL A 139 25.33 2.20 -35.98
C VAL A 139 24.19 1.25 -35.65
N CYS A 140 24.23 0.01 -36.12
CA CYS A 140 23.23 -0.97 -35.73
C CYS A 140 23.54 -1.52 -34.33
N VAL A 141 22.50 -1.86 -33.56
CA VAL A 141 22.65 -2.31 -32.17
C VAL A 141 23.55 -3.56 -32.08
N GLY A 142 23.43 -4.48 -33.04
CA GLY A 142 24.24 -5.71 -33.07
C GLY A 142 25.73 -5.45 -33.33
N GLU A 143 26.08 -4.48 -34.19
CA GLU A 143 27.47 -4.07 -34.42
C GLU A 143 28.08 -3.50 -33.14
N LEU A 144 27.34 -2.63 -32.45
CA LEU A 144 27.82 -2.02 -31.21
C LEU A 144 27.98 -3.06 -30.08
N ILE A 145 27.03 -3.99 -29.94
CA ILE A 145 27.13 -5.10 -28.99
C ILE A 145 28.35 -5.99 -29.31
N SER A 146 28.55 -6.32 -30.59
CA SER A 146 29.70 -7.13 -31.01
C SER A 146 31.01 -6.43 -30.65
N PHE A 147 31.10 -5.11 -30.89
CA PHE A 147 32.26 -4.32 -30.50
C PHE A 147 32.52 -4.34 -28.99
N PHE A 148 31.49 -4.20 -28.15
CA PHE A 148 31.67 -4.33 -26.70
C PHE A 148 32.18 -5.73 -26.32
N ASN A 149 31.60 -6.77 -26.93
CA ASN A 149 31.93 -8.15 -26.60
C ASN A 149 33.31 -8.58 -27.07
N ASP A 150 33.76 -8.08 -28.22
CA ASP A 150 35.12 -8.27 -28.72
C ASP A 150 36.16 -7.59 -27.82
N ASN A 151 35.74 -6.62 -27.00
CA ASN A 151 36.54 -5.91 -26.01
C ASN A 151 36.26 -6.35 -24.57
N PHE A 152 35.88 -7.62 -24.38
CA PHE A 152 35.74 -8.29 -23.07
C PHE A 152 34.58 -7.80 -22.19
N TYR A 153 33.58 -7.13 -22.74
CA TYR A 153 32.30 -6.93 -22.05
C TYR A 153 31.34 -8.07 -22.39
N GLU A 154 30.37 -8.39 -21.53
CA GLU A 154 29.32 -9.35 -21.85
C GLU A 154 27.97 -8.64 -22.00
N ILE A 155 27.83 -7.85 -23.07
CA ILE A 155 26.63 -7.06 -23.32
C ILE A 155 25.66 -7.86 -24.20
N VAL A 156 24.39 -7.87 -23.81
CA VAL A 156 23.30 -8.45 -24.57
C VAL A 156 22.13 -7.48 -24.69
N ARG A 157 21.36 -7.62 -25.77
CA ARG A 157 20.07 -6.94 -25.93
C ARG A 157 18.99 -7.75 -25.22
N VAL A 158 18.22 -7.10 -24.37
CA VAL A 158 17.05 -7.71 -23.72
C VAL A 158 15.79 -6.99 -24.19
N ASN A 159 14.86 -7.76 -24.74
CA ASN A 159 13.58 -7.31 -25.26
C ASN A 159 12.52 -7.43 -24.18
N MET A 160 11.76 -6.35 -23.95
CA MET A 160 10.85 -6.21 -22.81
C MET A 160 9.43 -5.83 -23.24
N ILE A 161 8.43 -6.42 -22.58
CA ILE A 161 7.02 -5.99 -22.63
C ILE A 161 6.70 -5.24 -21.35
N VAL A 162 6.02 -4.10 -21.49
CA VAL A 162 5.54 -3.32 -20.36
C VAL A 162 4.43 -4.09 -19.66
N GLY A 163 4.66 -4.44 -18.41
CA GLY A 163 3.72 -5.18 -17.59
C GLY A 163 3.18 -4.32 -16.45
N TRP A 164 1.94 -4.59 -16.06
CA TRP A 164 1.34 -3.96 -14.88
C TRP A 164 0.71 -5.03 -14.00
N LYS A 165 0.98 -4.92 -12.70
CA LYS A 165 0.33 -5.74 -11.68
C LYS A 165 -0.44 -4.87 -10.70
N HIS A 166 -1.55 -5.42 -10.21
CA HIS A 166 -2.32 -4.81 -9.14
C HIS A 166 -1.98 -5.52 -7.83
N GLN A 167 -1.54 -4.75 -6.84
CA GLN A 167 -1.18 -5.25 -5.53
C GLN A 167 -2.04 -4.62 -4.44
N PHE A 168 -2.32 -5.43 -3.42
CA PHE A 168 -3.12 -5.06 -2.26
C PHE A 168 -4.56 -4.66 -2.62
N CYS A 169 -5.36 -4.41 -1.59
CA CYS A 169 -6.70 -3.86 -1.74
C CYS A 169 -6.94 -2.88 -0.59
N PHE A 170 -7.34 -1.66 -0.92
CA PHE A 170 -7.62 -0.57 -0.01
C PHE A 170 -9.04 -0.07 -0.24
N LEU A 171 -9.72 0.32 0.84
CA LEU A 171 -11.07 0.84 0.77
C LEU A 171 -11.14 2.31 0.31
N THR A 172 -10.02 3.04 0.40
CA THR A 172 -9.93 4.46 0.07
C THR A 172 -8.63 4.79 -0.65
N GLN A 173 -8.67 5.77 -1.56
CA GLN A 173 -7.48 6.26 -2.25
C GLN A 173 -6.43 6.77 -1.25
N LYS A 174 -6.90 7.54 -0.26
CA LYS A 174 -6.05 8.09 0.81
C LYS A 174 -5.26 7.01 1.53
N ALA A 175 -5.84 5.85 1.81
CA ALA A 175 -5.13 4.74 2.44
C ALA A 175 -4.03 4.17 1.51
N ALA A 176 -4.34 3.99 0.22
CA ALA A 176 -3.41 3.51 -0.79
C ALA A 176 -2.24 4.50 -1.02
N GLU A 177 -2.52 5.79 -1.09
CA GLU A 177 -1.49 6.84 -1.22
C GLU A 177 -0.59 6.91 0.01
N ASN A 178 -1.18 6.82 1.21
CA ASN A 178 -0.41 6.80 2.45
C ASN A 178 0.48 5.57 2.54
N TYR A 179 0.06 4.44 1.97
CA TYR A 179 0.91 3.27 1.82
C TYR A 179 2.10 3.56 0.89
N LEU A 180 1.86 4.08 -0.33
CA LEU A 180 2.94 4.45 -1.26
C LEU A 180 3.90 5.49 -0.68
N LYS A 181 3.42 6.51 0.03
CA LYS A 181 4.28 7.50 0.70
C LYS A 181 5.24 6.87 1.70
N ARG A 182 4.82 5.81 2.40
CA ARG A 182 5.66 5.10 3.39
C ARG A 182 6.54 4.02 2.76
N LYS A 183 6.08 3.38 1.69
CA LYS A 183 6.66 2.14 1.13
C LYS A 183 7.07 2.24 -0.33
N GLY A 184 7.06 3.43 -0.92
CA GLY A 184 7.38 3.65 -2.33
C GLY A 184 8.77 3.17 -2.76
N HIS A 185 9.73 3.09 -1.82
CA HIS A 185 11.05 2.49 -2.08
C HIS A 185 11.01 0.99 -2.42
N ASN A 186 9.89 0.31 -2.16
CA ASN A 186 9.66 -1.09 -2.54
C ASN A 186 8.94 -1.24 -3.88
N HIS A 187 8.64 -0.14 -4.56
CA HIS A 187 7.85 -0.11 -5.78
C HIS A 187 8.63 0.54 -6.91
N SER A 188 8.18 0.31 -8.15
CA SER A 188 8.74 1.04 -9.29
C SER A 188 8.47 2.55 -9.17
N LYS A 189 9.28 3.36 -9.86
CA LYS A 189 9.09 4.81 -9.98
C LYS A 189 7.71 5.19 -10.57
N ASP A 190 7.11 4.27 -11.33
CA ASP A 190 5.84 4.44 -12.03
C ASP A 190 4.64 3.95 -11.20
N ALA A 191 4.88 3.42 -9.99
CA ALA A 191 3.82 2.92 -9.14
C ALA A 191 2.88 4.02 -8.66
N HIS A 192 1.58 3.79 -8.81
CA HIS A 192 0.55 4.75 -8.45
C HIS A 192 -0.70 4.05 -7.91
N THR A 193 -1.57 4.83 -7.25
CA THR A 193 -2.89 4.34 -6.85
C THR A 193 -3.77 4.18 -8.08
N TYR A 194 -4.55 3.09 -8.11
CA TYR A 194 -5.44 2.80 -9.22
C TYR A 194 -6.80 2.34 -8.69
N CYS A 195 -7.88 2.88 -9.23
CA CYS A 195 -9.24 2.51 -8.86
C CYS A 195 -9.67 1.28 -9.66
N ILE A 196 -10.27 0.30 -9.00
CA ILE A 196 -10.85 -0.89 -9.63
C ILE A 196 -12.30 -1.06 -9.18
N CYS A 197 -13.10 -1.64 -10.07
CA CYS A 197 -14.46 -2.05 -9.76
C CYS A 197 -14.45 -3.48 -9.19
N THR A 198 -15.05 -3.67 -8.02
CA THR A 198 -15.10 -4.95 -7.29
C THR A 198 -16.53 -5.46 -7.07
N TYR A 199 -17.48 -5.02 -7.91
CA TYR A 199 -18.89 -5.37 -7.77
C TYR A 199 -19.20 -6.86 -7.94
N GLU A 200 -18.33 -7.61 -8.64
CA GLU A 200 -18.50 -9.04 -8.88
C GLU A 200 -18.32 -9.90 -7.63
N ASP A 201 -17.71 -9.35 -6.57
CA ASP A 201 -17.62 -9.96 -5.25
C ASP A 201 -18.85 -9.51 -4.42
N PRO A 202 -19.85 -10.40 -4.20
CA PRO A 202 -21.08 -10.03 -3.53
C PRO A 202 -20.86 -9.71 -2.04
N GLU A 203 -19.85 -10.30 -1.39
CA GLU A 203 -19.47 -9.98 -0.01
C GLU A 203 -18.88 -8.58 0.10
N ILE A 204 -17.97 -8.19 -0.80
CA ILE A 204 -17.44 -6.82 -0.87
C ILE A 204 -18.56 -5.84 -1.17
N ALA A 205 -19.42 -6.15 -2.14
CA ALA A 205 -20.54 -5.29 -2.49
C ALA A 205 -21.46 -5.04 -1.29
N LYS A 206 -21.79 -6.11 -0.53
CA LYS A 206 -22.64 -5.96 0.65
C LYS A 206 -21.95 -5.21 1.79
N LEU A 207 -20.65 -5.44 2.01
CA LEU A 207 -19.89 -4.69 3.01
C LEU A 207 -19.86 -3.20 2.69
N MET A 208 -19.63 -2.84 1.43
CA MET A 208 -19.59 -1.44 1.01
C MET A 208 -20.95 -0.76 1.11
N ASP A 209 -22.04 -1.45 0.73
CA ASP A 209 -23.41 -0.98 0.93
C ASP A 209 -23.69 -0.65 2.41
N ILE A 210 -23.29 -1.52 3.34
CA ILE A 210 -23.42 -1.28 4.78
C ILE A 210 -22.63 -0.02 5.19
N ILE A 211 -21.38 0.09 4.77
CA ILE A 211 -20.51 1.22 5.13
C ILE A 211 -21.09 2.55 4.60
N GLU A 212 -21.53 2.58 3.35
CA GLU A 212 -21.93 3.80 2.64
C GLU A 212 -23.32 4.31 3.03
N SER A 213 -24.25 3.41 3.39
CA SER A 213 -25.67 3.75 3.58
C SER A 213 -26.16 3.73 5.04
N THR A 214 -25.43 3.10 5.97
CA THR A 214 -25.89 2.97 7.36
C THR A 214 -25.93 4.32 8.08
N ASP A 215 -27.04 4.60 8.76
CA ASP A 215 -27.12 5.68 9.76
C ASP A 215 -26.45 5.24 11.06
N TRP A 216 -25.16 5.54 11.17
CA TRP A 216 -24.33 5.20 12.33
C TRP A 216 -24.74 5.94 13.61
N ASP A 217 -25.54 7.02 13.56
CA ASP A 217 -26.09 7.69 14.74
C ASP A 217 -27.23 6.89 15.39
N SER A 218 -27.94 6.09 14.59
CA SER A 218 -29.02 5.21 15.07
C SER A 218 -28.51 3.95 15.77
N VAL A 219 -27.22 3.64 15.66
CA VAL A 219 -26.61 2.44 16.25
C VAL A 219 -26.44 2.66 17.76
N ASN A 220 -27.31 2.01 18.52
CA ASN A 220 -27.39 2.17 19.97
C ASN A 220 -26.14 1.59 20.68
N THR A 221 -25.40 2.43 21.41
CA THR A 221 -24.23 2.02 22.23
C THR A 221 -24.63 1.50 23.62
N THR A 222 -25.92 1.17 23.81
CA THR A 222 -26.67 1.02 25.08
C THR A 222 -26.02 0.24 26.21
N LYS A 223 -25.05 -0.65 25.94
CA LYS A 223 -24.29 -1.29 27.02
C LYS A 223 -23.43 -0.31 27.83
N ILE A 224 -22.99 0.81 27.25
CA ILE A 224 -22.14 1.81 27.93
C ILE A 224 -22.96 2.77 28.79
N THR A 225 -24.19 3.08 28.37
CA THR A 225 -25.10 3.97 29.10
C THR A 225 -25.74 3.29 30.31
N GLU A 226 -26.11 2.00 30.19
CA GLU A 226 -26.61 1.20 31.32
C GLU A 226 -25.59 1.14 32.47
N ASP A 227 -24.30 0.99 32.18
CA ASP A 227 -23.24 0.97 33.19
C ASP A 227 -23.04 2.34 33.87
N LYS A 228 -23.13 3.46 33.13
CA LYS A 228 -22.99 4.81 33.71
C LYS A 228 -24.18 5.21 34.57
N GLU A 229 -25.39 4.93 34.13
CA GLU A 229 -26.61 5.22 34.90
C GLU A 229 -26.68 4.33 36.15
N PHE A 230 -26.28 3.06 36.02
CA PHE A 230 -26.14 2.16 37.16
C PHE A 230 -25.09 2.64 38.18
N VAL A 231 -23.89 3.01 37.73
CA VAL A 231 -22.83 3.54 38.61
C VAL A 231 -23.26 4.87 39.25
N HIS A 232 -23.89 5.77 38.50
CA HIS A 232 -24.39 7.04 39.03
C HIS A 232 -25.45 6.83 40.10
N ASN A 233 -26.43 5.96 39.85
CA ASN A 233 -27.48 5.62 40.82
C ASN A 233 -26.90 4.94 42.06
N THR A 234 -25.92 4.03 41.89
CA THR A 234 -25.23 3.38 43.01
C THR A 234 -24.47 4.39 43.88
N ILE A 235 -23.76 5.34 43.26
CA ILE A 235 -23.06 6.41 43.99
C ILE A 235 -24.04 7.33 44.72
N LEU A 236 -25.16 7.72 44.07
CA LEU A 236 -26.20 8.54 44.70
C LEU A 236 -26.77 7.86 45.95
N THR A 237 -27.16 6.57 45.85
CA THR A 237 -27.68 5.82 46.98
C THR A 237 -26.65 5.69 48.11
N ALA A 238 -25.37 5.47 47.80
CA ALA A 238 -24.31 5.45 48.80
C ALA A 238 -24.11 6.81 49.48
N CYS A 239 -24.16 7.92 48.72
CA CYS A 239 -24.07 9.27 49.25
C CYS A 239 -25.26 9.64 50.14
N GLU A 240 -26.48 9.23 49.79
CA GLU A 240 -27.68 9.44 50.61
C GLU A 240 -27.60 8.68 51.95
N LEU A 241 -27.14 7.43 51.94
CA LEU A 241 -26.90 6.64 53.15
C LEU A 241 -25.81 7.27 54.04
N ALA A 242 -24.72 7.76 53.44
CA ALA A 242 -23.65 8.44 54.18
C ALA A 242 -24.11 9.78 54.79
N LEU A 243 -24.94 10.56 54.08
CA LEU A 243 -25.55 11.78 54.61
C LEU A 243 -26.50 11.49 55.78
N LYS A 244 -27.30 10.42 55.68
CA LYS A 244 -28.16 9.94 56.78
C LYS A 244 -27.31 9.60 58.01
N TYR A 245 -26.18 8.92 57.82
CA TYR A 245 -25.22 8.57 58.88
C TYR A 245 -24.59 9.81 59.55
N CYS A 246 -24.12 10.78 58.75
CA CYS A 246 -23.49 12.01 59.26
C CYS A 246 -24.48 12.92 60.01
N ASN A 247 -25.74 13.00 59.57
CA ASN A 247 -26.76 13.83 60.24
C ASN A 247 -27.23 13.23 61.57
N THR A 248 -27.08 11.92 61.79
CA THR A 248 -27.38 11.27 63.08
C THR A 248 -26.25 11.35 64.10
N TYR A 249 -25.01 11.66 63.70
CA TYR A 249 -23.84 11.68 64.61
C TYR A 249 -23.56 13.04 65.26
N ALA A 250 -24.49 14.00 65.16
CA ALA A 250 -24.37 15.31 65.78
C ALA A 250 -24.91 15.39 67.23
N GLY A 251 -25.25 14.25 67.85
CA GLY A 251 -25.68 14.18 69.25
C GLY A 251 -25.37 12.82 69.85
N ASP A 252 -24.94 12.82 71.12
CA ASP A 252 -24.37 11.70 71.87
C ASP A 252 -25.25 10.44 71.95
N ASP A 253 -24.57 9.29 71.85
CA ASP A 253 -24.84 7.93 72.34
C ASP A 253 -26.18 7.18 72.06
N GLU A 254 -25.98 5.90 71.72
CA GLU A 254 -26.88 4.72 71.69
C GLU A 254 -27.60 4.33 70.37
N GLU A 255 -27.25 3.11 69.92
CA GLU A 255 -27.75 2.26 68.82
C GLU A 255 -27.69 2.78 67.36
N LEU A 256 -27.05 1.96 66.51
CA LEU A 256 -26.91 2.18 65.06
C LEU A 256 -28.29 2.36 64.38
N PRO A 257 -28.55 3.47 63.65
CA PRO A 257 -29.85 3.75 63.09
C PRO A 257 -29.99 3.19 61.66
N PHE A 258 -29.63 1.92 61.46
CA PHE A 258 -29.95 1.23 60.22
C PHE A 258 -31.16 0.36 60.47
N ASN A 259 -32.30 0.70 59.89
CA ASN A 259 -33.44 -0.19 59.93
C ASN A 259 -33.13 -1.46 59.10
N GLU A 260 -33.95 -2.51 59.25
CA GLU A 260 -33.71 -3.77 58.52
C GLU A 260 -33.61 -3.60 57.00
N GLN A 261 -34.26 -2.58 56.44
CA GLN A 261 -34.21 -2.30 55.01
C GLN A 261 -32.86 -1.68 54.61
N ASP A 262 -32.36 -0.72 55.37
CA ASP A 262 -31.03 -0.12 55.15
C ASP A 262 -29.92 -1.20 55.16
N ILE A 263 -30.02 -2.19 56.06
CA ILE A 263 -29.07 -3.32 56.14
C ILE A 263 -29.21 -4.27 54.95
N LYS A 264 -30.44 -4.50 54.45
CA LYS A 264 -30.67 -5.31 53.23
C LYS A 264 -30.09 -4.64 52.00
N ASP A 265 -30.25 -3.33 51.89
CA ASP A 265 -29.78 -2.55 50.74
C ASP A 265 -28.25 -2.51 50.70
N ILE A 266 -27.58 -2.33 51.85
CA ILE A 266 -26.12 -2.42 51.96
C ILE A 266 -25.61 -3.83 51.59
N LYS A 267 -26.28 -4.90 52.04
CA LYS A 267 -25.90 -6.27 51.69
C LYS A 267 -26.11 -6.58 50.20
N LEU A 268 -27.18 -6.04 49.61
CA LEU A 268 -27.44 -6.17 48.18
C LEU A 268 -26.36 -5.46 47.36
N LEU A 269 -26.00 -4.23 47.73
CA LEU A 269 -24.90 -3.49 47.08
C LEU A 269 -23.58 -4.26 47.15
N ARG A 270 -23.22 -4.80 48.32
CA ARG A 270 -21.99 -5.59 48.52
C ARG A 270 -21.99 -6.91 47.75
N LYS A 271 -23.15 -7.56 47.64
CA LYS A 271 -23.32 -8.79 46.85
C LYS A 271 -23.15 -8.49 45.35
N LEU A 272 -23.74 -7.39 44.88
CA LEU A 272 -23.66 -6.96 43.48
C LEU A 272 -22.24 -6.48 43.09
N GLU A 273 -21.48 -5.90 44.03
CA GLU A 273 -20.05 -5.57 43.87
C GLU A 273 -19.20 -6.84 43.69
N ILE A 274 -19.44 -7.88 44.50
CA ILE A 274 -18.71 -9.16 44.42
C ILE A 274 -19.08 -9.96 43.14
N GLU A 275 -20.34 -9.91 42.70
CA GLU A 275 -20.80 -10.63 41.50
C GLU A 275 -20.32 -9.99 40.19
N ARG A 276 -19.91 -8.71 40.20
CA ARG A 276 -19.48 -7.97 39.00
C ARG A 276 -17.96 -7.76 38.87
N GLY A 277 -17.19 -8.00 39.94
CA GLY A 277 -15.72 -8.03 39.92
C GLY A 277 -15.06 -6.68 40.07
#